data_AF-A0A955AMD3-F1
#
_entry.id   AF-A0A955AMD3-F1
#
_cell.length_a   1.000
_cell.length_b   1.000
_cell.length_c   1.000
_cell.angle_alpha   90.00
_cell.angle_beta   90.00
_cell.angle_gamma   90.00
#
_symmetry.space_group_name_H-M   'P 1'
#
loop_
_entity.id
_entity.type
_entity.pdbx_description
1 polymer ?
#
loop_
_entity_poly.entity_id
_entity_poly.type
_entity_poly.pdbx_seq_one_letter_code
_entity_poly.pdbx_strand_id
1 'polypeptide(L)'
;MTLKKVTDGTHCGKTFFIDKLELEHLIAHLTSSGYTVVGPKVEDNVIVYAEINNLADLPQGYREEQSGGQYRLSKSPNSNYFEFNLGPHSWKQYLFPPEAVLASAKRSGNRWEFDSSTEENGEFANKFAFLGVRACELAAIGVQDRVFAQGTYVDPIYCNRRSNSFLIAVNCTTAAATCFCTSMGTGPSCSRERENEFDLALTELDTGFLIEIGSEKGAAVAELLNSREPNEIELQAGKSLLARAVSQISKQLNTTNLRDILFNNLEHQRWDEVASRCLACTNCTQVCPTCFCSTVTDVTDLTGEQIERTRHWDSCFNLDFAYMVGGTVRNDRRSRFRQWLVHKLASWHDQFDMSGCVGCGRCITWCPVGIDLTEEVYAIRNTPPSKRSLPVQSSDQSKVCAVGKVRS
;
A
#
# COMPACT_ATOMS: atom_id res chain seq x y z
N MET A 1 13.02 1.74 46.89
CA MET A 1 11.77 1.23 46.30
C MET A 1 12.14 0.45 45.07
N THR A 2 11.94 -0.87 45.16
CA THR A 2 12.50 -1.88 44.26
C THR A 2 11.79 -1.84 42.92
N LEU A 3 12.53 -1.51 41.85
CA LEU A 3 12.11 -1.70 40.46
C LEU A 3 11.74 -3.17 40.28
N LYS A 4 10.45 -3.44 40.07
CA LYS A 4 9.99 -4.76 39.63
C LYS A 4 10.63 -5.02 38.26
N LYS A 5 11.35 -6.13 38.17
CA LYS A 5 11.85 -6.72 36.94
C LYS A 5 10.72 -6.75 35.90
N VAL A 6 10.97 -6.13 34.75
CA VAL A 6 10.26 -6.39 33.50
C VAL A 6 10.38 -7.88 33.23
N THR A 7 9.26 -8.59 33.31
CA THR A 7 9.15 -10.01 32.96
C THR A 7 9.08 -10.17 31.44
N ASP A 8 9.84 -11.15 30.96
CA ASP A 8 9.83 -11.84 29.66
C ASP A 8 8.69 -11.52 28.68
N GLY A 9 9.00 -11.55 27.38
CA GLY A 9 8.10 -11.44 26.21
C GLY A 9 6.98 -12.50 26.12
N THR A 10 6.17 -12.63 27.17
CA THR A 10 5.15 -13.66 27.41
C THR A 10 3.72 -13.21 27.05
N HIS A 11 3.57 -12.03 26.45
CA HIS A 11 2.26 -11.46 26.11
C HIS A 11 1.95 -11.46 24.60
N CYS A 12 2.95 -11.62 23.73
CA CYS A 12 2.75 -11.65 22.28
C CYS A 12 1.92 -12.88 21.87
N GLY A 13 0.75 -12.64 21.27
CA GLY A 13 -0.22 -13.67 20.90
C GLY A 13 -1.33 -13.95 21.91
N LYS A 14 -1.39 -13.24 23.04
CA LYS A 14 -2.56 -13.30 23.92
C LYS A 14 -3.71 -12.53 23.28
N THR A 15 -4.91 -13.10 23.38
CA THR A 15 -6.15 -12.45 22.98
C THR A 15 -6.95 -12.06 24.22
N PHE A 16 -7.41 -10.82 24.27
CA PHE A 16 -8.31 -10.31 25.31
C PHE A 16 -9.56 -9.69 24.68
N PHE A 17 -10.57 -9.43 25.50
CA PHE A 17 -11.79 -8.76 25.12
C PHE A 17 -11.87 -7.39 25.79
N ILE A 18 -12.29 -6.38 25.04
CA ILE A 18 -12.69 -5.07 25.57
C ILE A 18 -14.10 -4.70 25.08
N ASP A 19 -14.86 -3.97 25.90
CA ASP A 19 -16.12 -3.38 25.47
C ASP A 19 -15.89 -2.27 24.43
N LYS A 20 -16.90 -1.98 23.60
CA LYS A 20 -16.76 -0.97 22.52
C LYS A 20 -16.29 0.41 23.02
N LEU A 21 -16.73 0.83 24.20
CA LEU A 21 -16.37 2.13 24.78
C LEU A 21 -14.91 2.20 25.23
N GLU A 22 -14.25 1.08 25.49
CA GLU A 22 -12.82 1.05 25.84
C GLU A 22 -11.92 1.47 24.67
N LEU A 23 -12.44 1.45 23.43
CA LEU A 23 -11.73 1.99 22.28
C LEU A 23 -11.54 3.52 22.39
N GLU A 24 -12.46 4.24 23.05
CA GLU A 24 -12.30 5.67 23.39
C GLU A 24 -11.08 5.87 24.30
N HIS A 25 -10.95 5.02 25.33
CA HIS A 25 -9.83 5.07 26.27
C HIS A 25 -8.49 4.76 25.57
N LEU A 26 -8.48 3.84 24.61
CA LEU A 26 -7.29 3.58 23.78
C LEU A 26 -6.87 4.82 22.99
N ILE A 27 -7.81 5.49 22.30
CA ILE A 27 -7.55 6.72 21.53
C ILE A 27 -7.02 7.82 22.44
N ALA A 28 -7.68 8.06 23.59
CA ALA A 28 -7.26 9.06 24.56
C ALA A 28 -5.86 8.78 25.12
N HIS A 29 -5.56 7.52 25.45
CA HIS A 29 -4.24 7.13 25.96
C HIS A 29 -3.13 7.39 24.94
N LEU A 30 -3.31 6.98 23.69
CA LEU A 30 -2.33 7.20 22.63
C LEU A 30 -2.11 8.69 22.38
N THR A 31 -3.19 9.48 22.35
CA THR A 31 -3.13 10.94 22.22
C THR A 31 -2.32 11.55 23.37
N SER A 32 -2.61 11.16 24.62
CA SER A 32 -1.86 11.63 25.79
C SER A 32 -0.38 11.20 25.81
N SER A 33 -0.06 10.13 25.08
CA SER A 33 1.31 9.62 24.90
C SER A 33 2.05 10.32 23.75
N GLY A 34 1.45 11.35 23.14
CA GLY A 34 2.03 12.18 22.09
C GLY A 34 1.90 11.61 20.68
N TYR A 35 1.00 10.64 20.46
CA TYR A 35 0.66 10.19 19.12
C TYR A 35 -0.43 11.07 18.51
N THR A 36 -0.28 11.43 17.24
CA THR A 36 -1.41 11.79 16.39
C THR A 36 -2.14 10.51 16.02
N VAL A 37 -3.38 10.34 16.49
CA VAL A 37 -4.18 9.15 16.18
C VAL A 37 -4.90 9.39 14.85
N VAL A 38 -4.63 8.54 13.87
CA VAL A 38 -5.25 8.59 12.55
C VAL A 38 -6.09 7.33 12.37
N GLY A 39 -7.34 7.49 11.98
CA GLY A 39 -8.25 6.38 11.75
C GLY A 39 -9.20 6.62 10.60
N PRO A 40 -10.09 5.66 10.31
CA PRO A 40 -11.11 5.83 9.29
C PRO A 40 -12.13 6.88 9.73
N LYS A 41 -12.54 7.74 8.80
CA LYS A 41 -13.55 8.78 9.00
C LYS A 41 -14.38 8.94 7.73
N VAL A 42 -15.66 9.27 7.88
CA VAL A 42 -16.52 9.61 6.73
C VAL A 42 -16.29 11.06 6.33
N GLU A 43 -15.79 11.28 5.11
CA GLU A 43 -15.65 12.60 4.50
C GLU A 43 -16.11 12.52 3.03
N ASP A 44 -16.89 13.50 2.58
CA ASP A 44 -17.38 13.57 1.19
C ASP A 44 -18.03 12.27 0.65
N ASN A 45 -18.79 11.57 1.50
CA ASN A 45 -19.42 10.26 1.22
C ASN A 45 -18.44 9.11 0.92
N VAL A 46 -17.21 9.21 1.44
CA VAL A 46 -16.17 8.19 1.33
C VAL A 46 -15.54 7.97 2.71
N ILE A 47 -15.07 6.75 2.99
CA ILE A 47 -14.25 6.51 4.18
C ILE A 47 -12.79 6.79 3.83
N VAL A 48 -12.21 7.79 4.47
CA VAL A 48 -10.80 8.21 4.32
C VAL A 48 -10.04 7.97 5.63
N TYR A 49 -8.71 8.07 5.59
CA TYR A 49 -7.89 8.07 6.82
C TYR A 49 -7.53 9.50 7.19
N ALA A 50 -8.00 9.95 8.35
CA ALA A 50 -7.80 11.29 8.88
C ALA A 50 -7.53 11.24 10.39
N GLU A 51 -7.08 12.36 10.96
CA GLU A 51 -6.93 12.48 12.41
C GLU A 51 -8.28 12.30 13.10
N ILE A 52 -8.28 11.49 14.17
CA ILE A 52 -9.44 11.22 15.01
C ILE A 52 -9.12 11.56 16.46
N ASN A 53 -10.10 12.09 17.18
CA ASN A 53 -9.94 12.50 18.57
C ASN A 53 -10.73 11.62 19.53
N ASN A 54 -11.79 10.98 19.03
CA ASN A 54 -12.70 10.17 19.82
C ASN A 54 -13.42 9.13 18.94
N LEU A 55 -14.18 8.25 19.58
CA LEU A 55 -14.91 7.16 18.95
C LEU A 55 -16.00 7.64 17.98
N ALA A 56 -16.56 8.84 18.19
CA ALA A 56 -17.60 9.41 17.34
C ALA A 56 -17.07 9.88 15.97
N ASP A 57 -15.75 10.05 15.82
CA ASP A 57 -15.12 10.32 14.52
C ASP A 57 -15.12 9.08 13.60
N LEU A 58 -15.22 7.87 14.16
CA LEU A 58 -15.21 6.62 13.39
C LEU A 58 -16.51 6.43 12.58
N PRO A 59 -16.48 5.69 11.46
CA PRO A 59 -17.61 5.52 10.56
C PRO A 59 -18.64 4.51 11.10
N GLN A 60 -19.15 4.72 12.31
CA GLN A 60 -20.11 3.82 12.94
C GLN A 60 -21.38 3.68 12.11
N GLY A 61 -21.75 2.42 11.84
CA GLY A 61 -22.96 2.09 11.08
C GLY A 61 -22.90 2.52 9.62
N TYR A 62 -21.69 2.61 9.06
CA TYR A 62 -21.48 2.74 7.64
C TYR A 62 -20.88 1.47 7.05
N ARG A 63 -21.27 1.18 5.82
CA ARG A 63 -20.65 0.18 4.96
C ARG A 63 -20.46 0.75 3.56
N GLU A 64 -19.59 0.12 2.79
CA GLU A 64 -19.38 0.46 1.39
C GLU A 64 -19.83 -0.66 0.45
N GLU A 65 -20.09 -0.26 -0.79
CA GLU A 65 -20.17 -1.15 -1.94
C GLU A 65 -19.15 -0.70 -2.99
N GLN A 66 -18.31 -1.64 -3.42
CA GLN A 66 -17.24 -1.40 -4.38
C GLN A 66 -17.34 -2.32 -5.60
N SER A 67 -17.12 -1.74 -6.78
CA SER A 67 -16.94 -2.44 -8.05
C SER A 67 -15.97 -1.66 -8.94
N GLY A 68 -15.69 -2.11 -10.16
CA GLY A 68 -14.80 -1.40 -11.08
C GLY A 68 -15.28 0.03 -11.38
N GLY A 69 -14.55 1.04 -10.92
CA GLY A 69 -14.90 2.45 -11.10
C GLY A 69 -16.04 2.96 -10.22
N GLN A 70 -16.44 2.21 -9.19
CA GLN A 70 -17.56 2.57 -8.33
C GLN A 70 -17.20 2.38 -6.85
N TYR A 71 -17.49 3.40 -6.06
CA TYR A 71 -17.52 3.37 -4.60
C TYR A 71 -18.82 4.01 -4.14
N ARG A 72 -19.56 3.34 -3.26
CA ARG A 72 -20.80 3.90 -2.69
C ARG A 72 -20.86 3.61 -1.21
N LEU A 73 -20.98 4.67 -0.41
CA LEU A 73 -21.23 4.56 1.01
C LEU A 73 -22.74 4.40 1.28
N SER A 74 -23.09 3.53 2.21
CA SER A 74 -24.47 3.32 2.66
C SER A 74 -24.52 3.12 4.17
N LYS A 75 -25.69 3.33 4.76
CA LYS A 75 -25.92 3.02 6.18
C LYS A 75 -26.04 1.51 6.36
N SER A 76 -25.31 0.98 7.34
CA SER A 76 -25.46 -0.39 7.79
C SER A 76 -26.57 -0.49 8.83
N PRO A 77 -27.36 -1.59 8.85
CA PRO A 77 -28.23 -1.88 9.98
C PRO A 77 -27.46 -2.20 11.26
N ASN A 78 -26.18 -2.59 11.15
CA ASN A 78 -25.32 -2.84 12.30
C ASN A 78 -24.66 -1.54 12.76
N SER A 79 -24.36 -1.44 14.06
CA SER A 79 -23.68 -0.28 14.66
C SER A 79 -22.16 -0.48 14.78
N ASN A 80 -21.58 -1.19 13.82
CA ASN A 80 -20.15 -1.53 13.79
C ASN A 80 -19.34 -0.35 13.24
N TYR A 81 -18.13 -0.16 13.76
CA TYR A 81 -17.19 0.90 13.37
C TYR A 81 -16.35 0.52 12.15
N PHE A 82 -16.15 -0.78 11.89
CA PHE A 82 -15.22 -1.26 10.88
C PHE A 82 -15.85 -2.16 9.81
N GLU A 83 -17.17 -2.07 9.60
CA GLU A 83 -17.92 -2.81 8.56
C GLU A 83 -17.73 -2.22 7.14
N PHE A 84 -16.48 -1.99 6.76
CA PHE A 84 -16.08 -1.50 5.45
C PHE A 84 -14.72 -2.10 5.09
N ASN A 85 -14.33 -2.10 3.81
CA ASN A 85 -12.99 -2.52 3.43
C ASN A 85 -12.02 -1.34 3.37
N LEU A 86 -11.83 -0.75 2.19
CA LEU A 86 -10.77 0.22 1.93
C LEU A 86 -11.29 1.44 1.17
N GLY A 87 -10.81 2.62 1.54
CA GLY A 87 -11.03 3.88 0.84
C GLY A 87 -10.00 4.17 -0.26
N PRO A 88 -9.98 5.39 -0.81
CA PRO A 88 -9.03 5.83 -1.84
C PRO A 88 -7.62 6.00 -1.28
N HIS A 89 -7.51 6.46 -0.03
CA HIS A 89 -6.23 6.72 0.62
C HIS A 89 -5.68 5.44 1.24
N SER A 90 -4.36 5.43 1.42
CA SER A 90 -3.64 4.37 2.13
C SER A 90 -2.66 4.98 3.13
N TRP A 91 -2.22 4.20 4.11
CA TRP A 91 -1.24 4.62 5.12
C TRP A 91 0.09 5.10 4.54
N LYS A 92 0.36 4.78 3.26
CA LYS A 92 1.47 5.34 2.48
C LYS A 92 1.54 6.87 2.57
N GLN A 93 0.41 7.59 2.58
CA GLN A 93 0.43 9.06 2.63
C GLN A 93 1.01 9.63 3.94
N TYR A 94 1.07 8.84 5.00
CA TYR A 94 1.67 9.23 6.27
C TYR A 94 3.13 8.75 6.38
N LEU A 95 3.41 7.52 5.94
CA LEU A 95 4.76 6.96 6.01
C LEU A 95 5.70 7.48 4.92
N PHE A 96 5.19 7.68 3.71
CA PHE A 96 5.87 8.20 2.53
C PHE A 96 5.00 9.30 1.92
N PRO A 97 4.99 10.52 2.46
CA PRO A 97 3.98 11.51 2.12
C PRO A 97 4.02 11.95 0.64
N PRO A 98 2.90 12.45 0.09
CA PRO A 98 2.81 12.93 -1.28
C PRO A 98 3.84 14.01 -1.61
N GLU A 99 4.24 14.79 -0.59
CA GLU A 99 5.26 15.82 -0.68
C GLU A 99 6.21 15.70 0.54
N ALA A 100 7.51 15.82 0.31
CA ALA A 100 8.51 15.85 1.37
C ALA A 100 9.69 16.73 0.99
N VAL A 101 10.00 17.73 1.82
CA VAL A 101 11.24 18.51 1.68
C VAL A 101 12.43 17.61 2.02
N LEU A 102 13.36 17.47 1.08
CA LEU A 102 14.56 16.66 1.24
C LEU A 102 15.75 17.49 1.71
N ALA A 103 15.83 18.74 1.25
CA ALA A 103 16.85 19.70 1.64
C ALA A 103 16.34 21.12 1.40
N SER A 104 16.76 22.05 2.24
CA SER A 104 16.56 23.48 1.99
C SER A 104 17.88 24.22 2.22
N ALA A 105 18.03 25.37 1.57
CA ALA A 105 19.15 26.26 1.81
C ALA A 105 18.71 27.71 1.75
N LYS A 106 19.30 28.53 2.62
CA LYS A 106 19.07 29.98 2.66
C LYS A 106 20.35 30.72 2.32
N ARG A 107 20.18 31.84 1.63
CA ARG A 107 21.30 32.69 1.23
C ARG A 107 21.68 33.62 2.38
N SER A 108 22.95 33.56 2.77
CA SER A 108 23.57 34.42 3.77
C SER A 108 24.71 35.20 3.09
N GLY A 109 24.38 36.38 2.58
CA GLY A 109 25.28 37.18 1.72
C GLY A 109 25.61 36.48 0.40
N ASN A 110 26.88 36.09 0.22
CA ASN A 110 27.36 35.38 -0.98
C ASN A 110 27.50 33.86 -0.77
N ARG A 111 26.97 33.32 0.33
CA ARG A 111 27.04 31.89 0.66
C ARG A 111 25.64 31.32 0.80
N TRP A 112 25.54 30.02 0.52
CA TRP A 112 24.35 29.23 0.83
C TRP A 112 24.61 28.47 2.13
N GLU A 113 23.68 28.60 3.07
CA GLU A 113 23.64 27.85 4.31
C GLU A 113 22.56 26.77 4.14
N PHE A 114 22.99 25.51 4.09
CA PHE A 114 22.08 24.37 4.02
C PHE A 114 21.48 24.15 5.39
N ASP A 115 20.16 23.99 5.41
CA ASP A 115 19.45 23.68 6.63
C ASP A 115 19.69 22.22 7.00
N SER A 116 20.42 21.99 8.09
CA SER A 116 20.54 20.64 8.68
C SER A 116 19.31 20.27 9.49
N SER A 117 18.37 21.19 9.69
CA SER A 117 17.24 21.03 10.59
C SER A 117 16.09 20.24 10.02
N THR A 118 16.15 19.74 8.78
CA THR A 118 15.18 18.70 8.37
C THR A 118 15.18 17.57 9.40
N GLU A 119 16.34 17.17 9.95
CA GLU A 119 16.44 16.20 11.05
C GLU A 119 15.99 16.71 12.44
N GLU A 120 16.04 18.02 12.72
CA GLU A 120 15.85 18.60 14.07
C GLU A 120 14.52 19.35 14.27
N ASN A 121 13.85 19.80 13.20
CA ASN A 121 12.66 20.67 13.25
C ASN A 121 11.37 19.90 12.93
N GLY A 122 10.81 19.20 13.92
CA GLY A 122 9.36 18.95 14.06
C GLY A 122 8.65 17.97 13.10
N GLU A 123 8.91 18.01 11.79
CA GLU A 123 8.18 17.17 10.80
C GLU A 123 8.54 15.68 10.88
N PHE A 124 9.71 15.36 11.43
CA PHE A 124 10.15 14.00 11.76
C PHE A 124 9.91 13.64 13.24
N ALA A 125 9.46 14.56 14.09
CA ALA A 125 9.15 14.23 15.48
C ALA A 125 7.75 13.60 15.67
N ASN A 126 6.88 13.72 14.65
CA ASN A 126 5.49 13.28 14.75
C ASN A 126 5.39 11.76 14.91
N LYS A 127 4.83 11.33 16.04
CA LYS A 127 4.44 9.94 16.28
C LYS A 127 3.02 9.73 15.77
N PHE A 128 2.80 8.65 15.04
CA PHE A 128 1.47 8.33 14.53
C PHE A 128 0.93 7.04 15.13
N ALA A 129 -0.34 7.03 15.55
CA ALA A 129 -1.05 5.80 15.86
C ALA A 129 -2.10 5.55 14.77
N PHE A 130 -1.90 4.50 13.98
CA PHE A 130 -2.78 4.15 12.86
C PHE A 130 -3.84 3.15 13.33
N LEU A 131 -5.08 3.61 13.46
CA LEU A 131 -6.24 2.80 13.83
C LEU A 131 -7.01 2.33 12.59
N GLY A 132 -7.24 1.02 12.45
CA GLY A 132 -8.00 0.48 11.32
C GLY A 132 -7.15 -0.02 10.16
N VAL A 133 -5.86 -0.29 10.39
CA VAL A 133 -4.97 -0.83 9.35
C VAL A 133 -5.44 -2.23 8.95
N ARG A 134 -5.77 -2.46 7.68
CA ARG A 134 -6.20 -3.80 7.22
C ARG A 134 -4.98 -4.71 7.00
N ALA A 135 -5.18 -6.03 7.05
CA ALA A 135 -4.11 -7.01 6.83
C ALA A 135 -3.34 -6.79 5.50
N CYS A 136 -4.05 -6.52 4.40
CA CYS A 136 -3.41 -6.24 3.12
C CYS A 136 -2.63 -4.91 3.11
N GLU A 137 -2.95 -3.98 4.00
CA GLU A 137 -2.20 -2.75 4.18
C GLU A 137 -0.98 -2.94 5.06
N LEU A 138 -1.03 -3.79 6.09
CA LEU A 138 0.17 -4.24 6.83
C LEU A 138 1.16 -4.89 5.87
N ALA A 139 0.68 -5.77 4.99
CA ALA A 139 1.51 -6.35 3.94
C ALA A 139 2.08 -5.28 3.00
N ALA A 140 1.32 -4.23 2.68
CA ALA A 140 1.81 -3.14 1.85
C ALA A 140 2.85 -2.27 2.58
N ILE A 141 2.73 -2.06 3.89
CA ILE A 141 3.77 -1.43 4.71
C ILE A 141 5.04 -2.27 4.66
N GLY A 142 4.95 -3.60 4.79
CA GLY A 142 6.12 -4.48 4.63
C GLY A 142 6.77 -4.39 3.24
N VAL A 143 5.97 -4.21 2.18
CA VAL A 143 6.48 -3.94 0.82
C VAL A 143 7.24 -2.60 0.77
N GLN A 144 6.73 -1.56 1.45
CA GLN A 144 7.38 -0.24 1.53
C GLN A 144 8.66 -0.31 2.38
N ASP A 145 8.67 -1.06 3.48
CA ASP A 145 9.85 -1.32 4.31
C ASP A 145 10.97 -1.94 3.48
N ARG A 146 10.64 -2.87 2.57
CA ARG A 146 11.61 -3.49 1.66
C ARG A 146 12.28 -2.48 0.72
N VAL A 147 11.53 -1.49 0.24
CA VAL A 147 12.02 -0.45 -0.69
C VAL A 147 12.82 0.62 0.04
N PHE A 148 12.31 1.09 1.17
CA PHE A 148 12.77 2.32 1.81
C PHE A 148 13.71 2.08 3.00
N ALA A 149 13.69 0.90 3.63
CA ALA A 149 14.47 0.62 4.83
C ALA A 149 15.47 -0.53 4.67
N GLN A 150 15.27 -1.42 3.70
CA GLN A 150 16.09 -2.64 3.55
C GLN A 150 16.95 -2.68 2.27
N GLY A 151 16.96 -1.59 1.50
CA GLY A 151 17.82 -1.43 0.33
C GLY A 151 19.24 -0.98 0.67
N THR A 152 20.08 -0.77 -0.36
CA THR A 152 21.43 -0.20 -0.21
C THR A 152 21.41 1.23 0.32
N TYR A 153 20.36 1.98 -0.04
CA TYR A 153 20.11 3.33 0.44
C TYR A 153 18.79 3.34 1.19
N VAL A 154 18.82 3.89 2.39
CA VAL A 154 17.63 4.03 3.23
C VAL A 154 17.03 5.41 3.07
N ASP A 155 15.71 5.48 3.13
CA ASP A 155 14.97 6.73 3.16
C ASP A 155 14.80 7.19 4.61
N PRO A 156 15.51 8.25 5.06
CA PRO A 156 15.49 8.67 6.45
C PRO A 156 14.09 9.13 6.90
N ILE A 157 13.33 9.74 5.98
CA ILE A 157 11.99 10.25 6.24
C ILE A 157 11.03 9.11 6.55
N TYR A 158 11.02 8.09 5.68
CA TYR A 158 10.21 6.89 5.85
C TYR A 158 10.62 6.11 7.10
N CYS A 159 11.91 5.82 7.26
CA CYS A 159 12.42 5.05 8.39
C CYS A 159 12.07 5.70 9.72
N ASN A 160 12.23 7.02 9.83
CA ASN A 160 11.88 7.74 11.02
C ASN A 160 10.37 7.64 11.31
N ARG A 161 9.49 7.92 10.33
CA ARG A 161 8.02 7.83 10.52
C ARG A 161 7.57 6.42 10.85
N ARG A 162 8.17 5.41 10.21
CA ARG A 162 7.91 3.99 10.45
C ARG A 162 8.33 3.54 11.85
N SER A 163 9.44 4.05 12.38
CA SER A 163 9.91 3.73 13.73
C SER A 163 9.06 4.39 14.83
N ASN A 164 8.47 5.55 14.51
CA ASN A 164 7.59 6.35 15.35
C ASN A 164 6.09 6.04 15.16
N SER A 165 5.75 4.98 14.42
CA SER A 165 4.36 4.54 14.25
C SER A 165 3.95 3.50 15.29
N PHE A 166 2.68 3.54 15.69
CA PHE A 166 1.97 2.50 16.42
C PHE A 166 0.82 1.98 15.55
N LEU A 167 0.77 0.67 15.29
CA LEU A 167 -0.13 0.04 14.32
C LEU A 167 -1.24 -0.74 15.04
N ILE A 168 -2.47 -0.26 14.92
CA ILE A 168 -3.67 -0.91 15.43
C ILE A 168 -4.45 -1.45 14.23
N ALA A 169 -4.17 -2.71 13.92
CA ALA A 169 -4.78 -3.40 12.81
C ALA A 169 -6.22 -3.81 13.13
N VAL A 170 -7.05 -3.94 12.09
CA VAL A 170 -8.41 -4.47 12.21
C VAL A 170 -8.65 -5.51 11.14
N ASN A 171 -8.93 -6.73 11.58
CA ASN A 171 -9.32 -7.82 10.70
C ASN A 171 -10.58 -7.47 9.91
N CYS A 172 -10.62 -7.80 8.62
CA CYS A 172 -11.83 -7.62 7.84
C CYS A 172 -12.87 -8.68 8.24
N THR A 173 -14.07 -8.24 8.57
CA THR A 173 -15.24 -9.12 8.85
C THR A 173 -16.21 -9.19 7.66
N THR A 174 -15.94 -8.40 6.62
CA THR A 174 -16.63 -8.37 5.33
C THR A 174 -15.61 -8.18 4.20
N ALA A 175 -15.97 -8.47 2.95
CA ALA A 175 -15.13 -8.23 1.79
C ALA A 175 -15.87 -7.53 0.64
N ALA A 176 -15.19 -6.58 0.01
CA ALA A 176 -15.63 -5.90 -1.20
C ALA A 176 -15.47 -6.82 -2.42
N ALA A 177 -16.28 -6.60 -3.46
CA ALA A 177 -16.23 -7.40 -4.70
C ALA A 177 -14.89 -7.27 -5.47
N THR A 178 -14.10 -6.23 -5.17
CA THR A 178 -12.78 -5.98 -5.77
C THR A 178 -11.62 -6.60 -5.00
N CYS A 179 -11.85 -7.14 -3.79
CA CYS A 179 -10.81 -7.78 -2.99
C CYS A 179 -10.38 -9.13 -3.58
N PHE A 180 -9.06 -9.39 -3.56
CA PHE A 180 -8.48 -10.69 -3.92
C PHE A 180 -7.22 -10.98 -3.08
N CYS A 181 -7.14 -10.44 -1.86
CA CYS A 181 -5.98 -10.58 -0.96
C CYS A 181 -5.69 -12.03 -0.55
N THR A 182 -6.68 -12.91 -0.61
CA THR A 182 -6.51 -14.36 -0.39
C THR A 182 -5.63 -14.99 -1.47
N SER A 183 -5.78 -14.58 -2.74
CA SER A 183 -4.88 -15.03 -3.82
C SER A 183 -3.44 -14.57 -3.63
N MET A 184 -3.24 -13.48 -2.89
CA MET A 184 -1.92 -12.92 -2.61
C MET A 184 -1.36 -13.37 -1.25
N GLY A 185 -2.13 -14.10 -0.41
CA GLY A 185 -1.71 -14.49 0.93
C GLY A 185 -1.51 -13.30 1.90
N THR A 186 -2.25 -12.21 1.74
CA THR A 186 -2.02 -10.94 2.47
C THR A 186 -3.23 -10.47 3.29
N GLY A 187 -4.21 -11.34 3.50
CA GLY A 187 -5.43 -11.05 4.24
C GLY A 187 -6.54 -12.05 3.90
N PRO A 188 -7.76 -11.90 4.45
CA PRO A 188 -8.31 -10.73 5.14
C PRO A 188 -7.98 -10.59 6.63
N SER A 189 -7.40 -11.62 7.25
CA SER A 189 -6.97 -11.62 8.66
C SER A 189 -5.50 -11.21 8.77
N CYS A 190 -5.16 -10.49 9.84
CA CYS A 190 -3.78 -10.14 10.17
C CYS A 190 -3.01 -11.43 10.49
N SER A 191 -1.80 -11.55 9.93
CA SER A 191 -0.94 -12.71 10.14
C SER A 191 0.11 -12.39 11.21
N ARG A 192 0.56 -13.43 11.91
CA ARG A 192 1.74 -13.39 12.80
C ARG A 192 2.98 -14.01 12.16
N GLU A 193 2.92 -14.36 10.88
CA GLU A 193 4.06 -15.00 10.19
C GLU A 193 5.30 -14.09 10.17
N ARG A 194 5.12 -12.78 10.38
CA ARG A 194 6.20 -11.81 10.56
C ARG A 194 6.12 -11.19 11.95
N GLU A 195 7.25 -11.17 12.65
CA GLU A 195 7.35 -10.50 13.95
C GLU A 195 7.08 -9.00 13.83
N ASN A 196 6.35 -8.43 14.80
CA ASN A 196 6.05 -7.00 14.89
C ASN A 196 5.35 -6.41 13.64
N GLU A 197 4.53 -7.20 12.95
CA GLU A 197 3.73 -6.72 11.80
C GLU A 197 2.69 -5.68 12.23
N PHE A 198 2.17 -5.77 13.46
CA PHE A 198 1.28 -4.80 14.11
C PHE A 198 1.55 -4.75 15.63
N ASP A 199 1.08 -3.72 16.31
CA ASP A 199 1.14 -3.63 17.76
C ASP A 199 -0.08 -4.29 18.41
N LEU A 200 -1.28 -3.99 17.90
CA LEU A 200 -2.54 -4.62 18.29
C LEU A 200 -3.35 -5.01 17.04
N ALA A 201 -4.04 -6.16 17.06
CA ALA A 201 -5.00 -6.55 16.02
C ALA A 201 -6.40 -6.76 16.61
N LEU A 202 -7.37 -6.04 16.07
CA LEU A 202 -8.75 -6.03 16.54
C LEU A 202 -9.63 -6.89 15.62
N THR A 203 -10.55 -7.64 16.22
CA THR A 203 -11.71 -8.21 15.54
C THR A 203 -12.97 -7.65 16.18
N GLU A 204 -13.71 -6.84 15.44
CA GLU A 204 -14.95 -6.23 15.94
C GLU A 204 -16.07 -7.27 15.99
N LEU A 205 -16.65 -7.42 17.19
CA LEU A 205 -17.87 -8.16 17.47
C LEU A 205 -19.02 -7.17 17.73
N ASP A 206 -20.25 -7.67 17.85
CA ASP A 206 -21.41 -6.82 18.13
C ASP A 206 -21.29 -6.12 19.50
N THR A 207 -20.73 -6.82 20.49
CA THR A 207 -20.62 -6.38 21.89
C THR A 207 -19.31 -5.66 22.23
N GLY A 208 -18.24 -5.85 21.44
CA GLY A 208 -16.90 -5.38 21.79
C GLY A 208 -15.85 -5.78 20.76
N PHE A 209 -14.59 -5.83 21.20
CA PHE A 209 -13.46 -6.20 20.36
C PHE A 209 -12.68 -7.35 20.98
N LEU A 210 -12.36 -8.36 20.16
CA LEU A 210 -11.23 -9.24 20.45
C LEU A 210 -9.96 -8.49 20.06
N ILE A 211 -8.99 -8.42 20.96
CA ILE A 211 -7.70 -7.78 20.72
C ILE A 211 -6.59 -8.80 20.90
N GLU A 212 -5.77 -8.95 19.86
CA GLU A 212 -4.54 -9.72 19.88
C GLU A 212 -3.33 -8.80 20.01
N ILE A 213 -2.39 -9.16 20.89
CA ILE A 213 -1.14 -8.43 21.10
C ILE A 213 -0.09 -8.90 20.08
N GLY A 214 0.41 -7.98 19.25
CA GLY A 214 1.41 -8.25 18.21
C GLY A 214 2.83 -7.79 18.54
N SER A 215 3.00 -6.88 19.51
CA SER A 215 4.31 -6.34 19.89
C SER A 215 4.41 -6.03 21.40
N GLU A 216 5.61 -5.72 21.88
CA GLU A 216 5.84 -5.24 23.25
C GLU A 216 5.17 -3.88 23.50
N LYS A 217 5.18 -2.96 22.52
CA LYS A 217 4.46 -1.69 22.63
C LYS A 217 2.95 -1.93 22.76
N GLY A 218 2.42 -2.87 21.99
CA GLY A 218 1.03 -3.30 22.08
C GLY A 218 0.69 -3.88 23.45
N ALA A 219 1.57 -4.71 24.00
CA ALA A 219 1.39 -5.28 25.34
C ALA A 219 1.31 -4.19 26.41
N ALA A 220 2.22 -3.21 26.38
CA ALA A 220 2.24 -2.10 27.33
C ALA A 220 0.95 -1.24 27.28
N VAL A 221 0.41 -1.01 26.08
CA VAL A 221 -0.87 -0.29 25.91
C VAL A 221 -2.05 -1.15 26.36
N ALA A 222 -2.04 -2.45 26.06
CA ALA A 222 -3.11 -3.38 26.45
C ALA A 222 -3.29 -3.48 27.97
N GLU A 223 -2.21 -3.39 28.75
CA GLU A 223 -2.26 -3.40 30.22
C GLU A 223 -3.03 -2.21 30.83
N LEU A 224 -3.21 -1.13 30.07
CA LEU A 224 -3.89 0.09 30.51
C LEU A 224 -5.38 0.10 30.18
N LEU A 225 -5.86 -0.88 29.39
CA LEU A 225 -7.25 -1.02 29.02
C LEU A 225 -8.00 -1.88 30.04
N ASN A 226 -9.27 -1.56 30.28
CA ASN A 226 -10.12 -2.45 31.06
C ASN A 226 -10.50 -3.66 30.21
N SER A 227 -9.69 -4.71 30.32
CA SER A 227 -9.77 -5.92 29.52
C SER A 227 -10.05 -7.16 30.37
N ARG A 228 -10.61 -8.17 29.72
CA ARG A 228 -10.81 -9.50 30.32
C ARG A 228 -10.48 -10.60 29.32
N GLU A 229 -10.40 -11.84 29.80
CA GLU A 229 -10.36 -12.98 28.88
C GLU A 229 -11.66 -13.10 28.09
N PRO A 230 -11.59 -13.37 26.77
CA PRO A 230 -12.77 -13.61 25.95
C PRO A 230 -13.37 -14.97 26.30
N ASN A 231 -14.69 -15.09 26.23
CA ASN A 231 -15.35 -16.39 26.36
C ASN A 231 -15.35 -17.16 25.03
N GLU A 232 -15.67 -18.46 25.07
CA GLU A 232 -15.66 -19.32 23.87
C GLU A 232 -16.64 -18.84 22.78
N ILE A 233 -17.77 -18.23 23.16
CA ILE A 233 -18.76 -17.70 22.21
C ILE A 233 -18.17 -16.52 21.43
N GLU A 234 -17.47 -15.61 22.12
CA GLU A 234 -16.79 -14.47 21.50
C GLU A 234 -15.66 -14.92 20.56
N LEU A 235 -14.84 -15.87 21.01
CA LEU A 235 -13.77 -16.46 20.19
C LEU A 235 -14.34 -17.11 18.93
N GLN A 236 -15.42 -17.89 19.07
CA GLN A 236 -16.05 -18.55 17.95
C GLN A 236 -16.75 -17.55 17.01
N ALA A 237 -17.37 -16.49 17.54
CA ALA A 237 -17.95 -15.42 16.74
C ALA A 237 -16.88 -14.71 15.91
N GLY A 238 -15.73 -14.39 16.51
CA GLY A 238 -14.58 -13.85 15.80
C GLY A 238 -14.15 -14.74 14.64
N LYS A 239 -13.92 -16.04 14.89
CA LYS A 239 -13.56 -17.02 13.84
C LYS A 239 -14.60 -17.07 12.72
N SER A 240 -15.88 -17.07 13.04
CA SER A 240 -16.98 -17.09 12.06
C SER A 240 -17.02 -15.83 11.20
N LEU A 241 -16.77 -14.65 11.78
CA LEU A 241 -16.70 -13.38 11.02
C LEU A 241 -15.51 -13.36 10.05
N LEU A 242 -14.36 -13.88 10.46
CA LEU A 242 -13.19 -14.00 9.56
C LEU A 242 -13.46 -14.98 8.42
N ALA A 243 -14.05 -16.15 8.72
CA ALA A 243 -14.43 -17.13 7.71
C ALA A 243 -15.46 -16.56 6.72
N ARG A 244 -16.40 -15.72 7.19
CA ARG A 244 -17.34 -14.99 6.34
C ARG A 244 -16.62 -14.03 5.39
N ALA A 245 -15.66 -13.25 5.89
CA ALA A 245 -14.89 -12.35 5.03
C ALA A 245 -14.12 -13.13 3.95
N VAL A 246 -13.52 -14.26 4.29
CA VAL A 246 -12.84 -15.14 3.33
C VAL A 246 -13.81 -15.68 2.26
N SER A 247 -15.00 -16.14 2.65
CA SER A 247 -15.98 -16.71 1.71
C SER A 247 -16.63 -15.67 0.79
N GLN A 248 -16.65 -14.40 1.20
CA GLN A 248 -17.11 -13.28 0.35
C GLN A 248 -16.09 -12.89 -0.73
N ILE A 249 -14.81 -13.24 -0.57
CA ILE A 249 -13.77 -12.95 -1.57
C ILE A 249 -13.92 -13.92 -2.75
N SER A 250 -14.64 -13.47 -3.77
CA SER A 250 -14.92 -14.24 -4.99
C SER A 250 -13.87 -14.04 -6.09
N LYS A 251 -13.19 -12.88 -6.12
CA LYS A 251 -12.18 -12.56 -7.12
C LYS A 251 -10.88 -13.31 -6.83
N GLN A 252 -10.28 -13.87 -7.88
CA GLN A 252 -9.10 -14.72 -7.78
C GLN A 252 -8.02 -14.31 -8.79
N LEU A 253 -6.77 -14.41 -8.37
CA LEU A 253 -5.59 -14.26 -9.22
C LEU A 253 -4.69 -15.49 -9.08
N ASN A 254 -4.53 -16.27 -10.15
CA ASN A 254 -3.58 -17.38 -10.13
C ASN A 254 -2.15 -16.84 -10.23
N THR A 255 -1.38 -16.97 -9.14
CA THR A 255 0.01 -16.50 -9.02
C THR A 255 1.06 -17.51 -9.49
N THR A 256 0.68 -18.78 -9.71
CA THR A 256 1.61 -19.86 -10.11
C THR A 256 2.29 -19.55 -11.44
N ASN A 257 3.62 -19.42 -11.45
CA ASN A 257 4.44 -19.06 -12.63
C ASN A 257 4.04 -17.72 -13.28
N LEU A 258 3.38 -16.82 -12.54
CA LEU A 258 2.85 -15.58 -13.09
C LEU A 258 3.96 -14.67 -13.66
N ARG A 259 5.12 -14.63 -12.99
CA ARG A 259 6.32 -13.92 -13.44
C ARG A 259 6.67 -14.27 -14.89
N ASP A 260 6.88 -15.56 -15.16
CA ASP A 260 7.35 -16.04 -16.46
C ASP A 260 6.26 -15.90 -17.52
N ILE A 261 4.99 -16.11 -17.15
CA ILE A 261 3.85 -15.88 -18.05
C ILE A 261 3.84 -14.44 -18.54
N LEU A 262 4.01 -13.45 -17.66
CA LEU A 262 4.00 -12.04 -18.04
C LEU A 262 5.22 -11.66 -18.89
N PHE A 263 6.41 -12.14 -18.54
CA PHE A 263 7.63 -11.86 -19.34
C PHE A 263 7.61 -12.53 -20.72
N ASN A 264 7.02 -13.72 -20.85
CA ASN A 264 6.91 -14.40 -22.14
C ASN A 264 5.83 -13.81 -23.05
N ASN A 265 4.96 -12.93 -22.52
CA ASN A 265 3.81 -12.38 -23.24
C ASN A 265 3.83 -10.83 -23.31
N LEU A 266 5.02 -10.21 -23.39
CA LEU A 266 5.13 -8.75 -23.47
C LEU A 266 4.47 -8.14 -24.72
N GLU A 267 4.33 -8.90 -25.81
CA GLU A 267 3.70 -8.45 -27.05
C GLU A 267 2.26 -8.95 -27.24
N HIS A 268 1.64 -9.45 -26.16
CA HIS A 268 0.27 -9.97 -26.19
C HIS A 268 -0.77 -8.91 -26.57
N GLN A 269 -1.74 -9.26 -27.45
CA GLN A 269 -2.78 -8.34 -27.95
C GLN A 269 -3.62 -7.71 -26.83
N ARG A 270 -3.77 -8.41 -25.69
CA ARG A 270 -4.47 -7.88 -24.51
C ARG A 270 -3.92 -6.53 -24.03
N TRP A 271 -2.63 -6.26 -24.22
CA TRP A 271 -2.07 -4.94 -23.87
C TRP A 271 -2.68 -3.81 -24.70
N ASP A 272 -2.94 -4.06 -25.98
CA ASP A 272 -3.60 -3.10 -26.88
C ASP A 272 -5.09 -2.91 -26.51
N GLU A 273 -5.77 -4.00 -26.14
CA GLU A 273 -7.17 -3.95 -25.65
C GLU A 273 -7.34 -3.19 -24.33
N VAL A 274 -6.34 -3.25 -23.44
CA VAL A 274 -6.35 -2.43 -22.22
C VAL A 274 -6.00 -0.98 -22.54
N ALA A 275 -5.01 -0.76 -23.41
CA ALA A 275 -4.57 0.58 -23.79
C ALA A 275 -5.68 1.43 -24.43
N SER A 276 -6.59 0.80 -25.19
CA SER A 276 -7.72 1.48 -25.82
C SER A 276 -8.76 1.99 -24.80
N ARG A 277 -8.88 1.32 -23.65
CA ARG A 277 -9.76 1.74 -22.53
C ARG A 277 -9.05 2.66 -21.55
N CYS A 278 -7.76 2.43 -21.32
CA CYS A 278 -6.99 3.13 -20.31
C CYS A 278 -6.91 4.63 -20.61
N LEU A 279 -7.21 5.45 -19.60
CA LEU A 279 -7.10 6.91 -19.69
C LEU A 279 -5.69 7.41 -19.34
N ALA A 280 -4.81 6.55 -18.84
CA ALA A 280 -3.52 6.92 -18.23
C ALA A 280 -3.64 8.00 -17.13
N CYS A 281 -4.75 8.01 -16.38
CA CYS A 281 -5.08 8.99 -15.36
C CYS A 281 -4.30 8.86 -14.04
N THR A 282 -3.37 7.90 -13.93
CA THR A 282 -2.53 7.64 -12.74
C THR A 282 -3.24 7.12 -11.47
N ASN A 283 -4.58 7.12 -11.40
CA ASN A 283 -5.32 6.67 -10.20
C ASN A 283 -4.81 5.34 -9.64
N CYS A 284 -4.60 4.33 -10.49
CA CYS A 284 -4.16 3.00 -10.06
C CYS A 284 -2.80 2.99 -9.35
N THR A 285 -1.94 3.99 -9.59
CA THR A 285 -0.66 4.16 -8.88
C THR A 285 -0.82 5.04 -7.64
N GLN A 286 -1.68 6.06 -7.69
CA GLN A 286 -1.91 6.98 -6.56
C GLN A 286 -2.58 6.28 -5.39
N VAL A 287 -3.66 5.52 -5.62
CA VAL A 287 -4.38 4.79 -4.57
C VAL A 287 -3.67 3.51 -4.11
N CYS A 288 -2.62 3.09 -4.83
CA CYS A 288 -1.96 1.83 -4.53
C CYS A 288 -1.01 1.98 -3.33
N PRO A 289 -1.17 1.17 -2.27
CA PRO A 289 -0.37 1.30 -1.05
C PRO A 289 1.07 0.83 -1.22
N THR A 290 1.39 0.08 -2.29
CA THR A 290 2.74 -0.41 -2.59
C THR A 290 3.49 0.42 -3.63
N CYS A 291 2.82 1.34 -4.35
CA CYS A 291 3.45 2.13 -5.40
C CYS A 291 4.29 3.26 -4.79
N PHE A 292 5.53 3.41 -5.25
CA PHE A 292 6.54 4.30 -4.67
C PHE A 292 7.19 5.25 -5.72
N CYS A 293 6.60 5.38 -6.90
CA CYS A 293 7.07 6.31 -7.92
C CYS A 293 7.06 7.74 -7.37
N SER A 294 8.18 8.45 -7.51
CA SER A 294 8.33 9.84 -7.08
C SER A 294 9.32 10.57 -7.99
N THR A 295 9.22 11.89 -7.98
CA THR A 295 10.14 12.80 -8.67
C THR A 295 10.64 13.85 -7.68
N VAL A 296 11.70 14.56 -8.04
CA VAL A 296 12.30 15.61 -7.22
C VAL A 296 12.34 16.90 -8.04
N THR A 297 11.86 17.98 -7.43
CA THR A 297 11.91 19.33 -7.97
C THR A 297 12.79 20.20 -7.07
N ASP A 298 13.49 21.14 -7.69
CA ASP A 298 14.23 22.17 -6.98
C ASP A 298 13.52 23.51 -7.27
N VAL A 299 12.97 24.15 -6.23
CA VAL A 299 12.19 25.40 -6.35
C VAL A 299 12.90 26.49 -5.57
N THR A 300 13.04 27.66 -6.18
CA THR A 300 13.54 28.87 -5.51
C THR A 300 12.36 29.79 -5.20
N ASP A 301 12.41 30.46 -4.06
CA ASP A 301 11.45 31.51 -3.74
C ASP A 301 11.57 32.72 -4.69
N LEU A 302 10.58 33.61 -4.67
CA LEU A 302 10.57 34.77 -5.58
C LEU A 302 11.71 35.76 -5.30
N THR A 303 12.30 35.75 -4.10
CA THR A 303 13.42 36.62 -3.74
C THR A 303 14.77 36.09 -4.24
N GLY A 304 14.86 34.77 -4.51
CA GLY A 304 16.12 34.13 -4.85
C GLY A 304 17.02 33.88 -3.64
N GLU A 305 16.49 34.02 -2.42
CA GLU A 305 17.22 33.88 -1.17
C GLU A 305 16.99 32.51 -0.52
N GLN A 306 15.99 31.74 -0.98
CA GLN A 306 15.70 30.41 -0.45
C GLN A 306 15.50 29.41 -1.58
N ILE A 307 16.09 28.23 -1.44
CA ILE A 307 15.90 27.11 -2.35
C ILE A 307 15.50 25.87 -1.55
N GLU A 308 14.52 25.15 -2.08
CA GLU A 308 14.02 23.89 -1.51
C GLU A 308 14.07 22.80 -2.57
N ARG A 309 14.57 21.65 -2.15
CA ARG A 309 14.51 20.40 -2.88
C ARG A 309 13.37 19.58 -2.32
N THR A 310 12.35 19.33 -3.12
CA THR A 310 11.12 18.67 -2.67
C THR A 310 10.87 17.42 -3.49
N ARG A 311 10.57 16.32 -2.81
CA ARG A 311 10.09 15.09 -3.43
C ARG A 311 8.57 15.15 -3.54
N HIS A 312 8.04 14.81 -4.70
CA HIS A 312 6.62 14.62 -4.92
C HIS A 312 6.33 13.19 -5.38
N TRP A 313 5.18 12.63 -5.00
CA TRP A 313 4.68 11.43 -5.66
C TRP A 313 4.51 11.66 -7.15
N ASP A 314 4.91 10.67 -7.94
CA ASP A 314 4.77 10.68 -9.38
C ASP A 314 4.18 9.34 -9.83
N SER A 315 3.95 9.16 -11.12
CA SER A 315 3.37 7.96 -11.68
C SER A 315 4.19 7.46 -12.85
N CYS A 316 4.39 6.14 -12.93
CA CYS A 316 4.91 5.50 -14.13
C CYS A 316 3.99 5.65 -15.37
N PHE A 317 2.79 6.20 -15.20
CA PHE A 317 1.90 6.61 -16.29
C PHE A 317 2.15 8.04 -16.78
N ASN A 318 2.90 8.88 -16.07
CA ASN A 318 3.25 10.22 -16.53
C ASN A 318 4.32 10.16 -17.62
N LEU A 319 4.21 11.05 -18.61
CA LEU A 319 5.16 11.16 -19.73
C LEU A 319 6.57 11.52 -19.24
N ASP A 320 6.63 12.52 -18.38
CA ASP A 320 7.88 13.10 -17.89
C ASP A 320 8.63 12.13 -16.97
N PHE A 321 7.91 11.27 -16.24
CA PHE A 321 8.50 10.25 -15.38
C PHE A 321 9.40 9.26 -16.15
N ALA A 322 9.09 9.00 -17.42
CA ALA A 322 9.85 8.09 -18.27
C ALA A 322 10.79 8.82 -19.26
N TYR A 323 10.97 10.14 -19.09
CA TYR A 323 11.89 10.92 -19.89
C TYR A 323 13.33 10.62 -19.49
N MET A 324 14.16 10.24 -20.46
CA MET A 324 15.60 10.08 -20.30
C MET A 324 16.33 10.88 -21.38
N VAL A 325 17.66 10.97 -21.28
CA VAL A 325 18.49 11.57 -22.33
C VAL A 325 18.22 10.83 -23.66
N GLY A 326 17.59 11.50 -24.62
CA GLY A 326 17.16 10.91 -25.89
C GLY A 326 15.64 10.78 -26.07
N GLY A 327 14.85 11.14 -25.06
CA GLY A 327 13.38 11.20 -25.12
C GLY A 327 12.70 10.23 -24.16
N THR A 328 11.37 10.13 -24.29
CA THR A 328 10.56 9.28 -23.43
C THR A 328 10.56 7.83 -23.95
N VAL A 329 10.84 6.87 -23.07
CA VAL A 329 10.98 5.43 -23.44
C VAL A 329 9.64 4.69 -23.45
N ARG A 330 8.59 5.25 -22.85
CA ARG A 330 7.24 4.68 -22.78
C ARG A 330 6.21 5.68 -23.29
N ASN A 331 6.17 5.88 -24.59
CA ASN A 331 5.41 6.96 -25.23
C ASN A 331 3.90 6.70 -25.32
N ASP A 332 3.48 5.44 -25.34
CA ASP A 332 2.08 5.06 -25.51
C ASP A 332 1.48 4.42 -24.24
N ARG A 333 0.16 4.34 -24.18
CA ARG A 333 -0.57 3.77 -23.03
C ARG A 333 -0.33 2.27 -22.85
N ARG A 334 -0.12 1.54 -23.94
CA ARG A 334 0.17 0.09 -23.97
C ARG A 334 1.45 -0.20 -23.20
N SER A 335 2.54 0.49 -23.53
CA SER A 335 3.84 0.35 -22.90
C SER A 335 3.84 0.74 -21.43
N ARG A 336 3.11 1.81 -21.03
CA ARG A 336 2.97 2.20 -19.61
C ARG A 336 2.15 1.22 -18.79
N PHE A 337 0.99 0.80 -19.30
CA PHE A 337 0.16 -0.18 -18.59
C PHE A 337 0.87 -1.52 -18.45
N ARG A 338 1.52 -1.99 -19.52
CA ARG A 338 2.37 -3.19 -19.49
C ARG A 338 3.47 -3.05 -18.46
N GLN A 339 4.21 -1.93 -18.45
CA GLN A 339 5.24 -1.68 -17.44
C GLN A 339 4.68 -1.75 -16.02
N TRP A 340 3.55 -1.08 -15.76
CA TRP A 340 2.93 -1.06 -14.44
C TRP A 340 2.55 -2.47 -13.98
N LEU A 341 1.85 -3.24 -14.81
CA LEU A 341 1.37 -4.57 -14.44
C LEU A 341 2.52 -5.58 -14.31
N VAL A 342 3.46 -5.58 -15.27
CA VAL A 342 4.65 -6.46 -15.25
C VAL A 342 5.56 -6.11 -14.09
N HIS A 343 5.77 -4.83 -13.77
CA HIS A 343 6.54 -4.45 -12.60
C HIS A 343 5.88 -5.03 -11.36
N LYS A 344 4.60 -4.69 -11.14
CA LYS A 344 3.82 -5.06 -9.96
C LYS A 344 3.75 -6.58 -9.70
N LEU A 345 3.60 -7.40 -10.75
CA LEU A 345 3.30 -8.83 -10.63
C LEU A 345 4.42 -9.77 -11.08
N ALA A 346 5.46 -9.27 -11.74
CA ALA A 346 6.57 -10.08 -12.24
C ALA A 346 7.93 -9.56 -11.77
N SER A 347 8.38 -8.40 -12.28
CA SER A 347 9.76 -7.98 -12.03
C SER A 347 10.03 -7.58 -10.57
N TRP A 348 8.99 -7.32 -9.78
CA TRP A 348 9.11 -7.20 -8.32
C TRP A 348 9.73 -8.45 -7.66
N HIS A 349 9.46 -9.65 -8.18
CA HIS A 349 10.12 -10.88 -7.69
C HIS A 349 11.62 -10.86 -7.95
N ASP A 350 12.06 -10.32 -9.09
CA ASP A 350 13.49 -10.20 -9.41
C ASP A 350 14.19 -9.14 -8.55
N GLN A 351 13.48 -8.07 -8.19
CA GLN A 351 14.03 -6.95 -7.46
C GLN A 351 14.03 -7.17 -5.94
N PHE A 352 12.99 -7.81 -5.42
CA PHE A 352 12.67 -7.79 -3.99
C PHE A 352 12.25 -9.16 -3.44
N ASP A 353 12.25 -10.21 -4.26
CA ASP A 353 11.81 -11.57 -3.90
C ASP A 353 10.36 -11.65 -3.38
N MET A 354 9.50 -10.74 -3.85
CA MET A 354 8.10 -10.68 -3.45
C MET A 354 7.25 -10.04 -4.54
N SER A 355 5.91 -10.13 -4.41
CA SER A 355 4.98 -9.41 -5.29
C SER A 355 4.79 -7.97 -4.84
N GLY A 356 4.70 -7.04 -5.79
CA GLY A 356 4.29 -5.65 -5.55
C GLY A 356 2.78 -5.46 -5.41
N CYS A 357 2.00 -6.55 -5.34
CA CYS A 357 0.55 -6.54 -5.17
C CYS A 357 0.13 -7.24 -3.87
N VAL A 358 -0.80 -6.63 -3.15
CA VAL A 358 -1.38 -7.15 -1.88
C VAL A 358 -2.87 -7.49 -2.01
N GLY A 359 -3.39 -7.54 -3.24
CA GLY A 359 -4.80 -7.93 -3.49
C GLY A 359 -5.87 -7.04 -2.87
N CYS A 360 -5.53 -5.78 -2.55
CA CYS A 360 -6.44 -4.83 -1.88
C CYS A 360 -7.59 -4.31 -2.76
N GLY A 361 -7.54 -4.50 -4.08
CA GLY A 361 -8.61 -4.07 -4.98
C GLY A 361 -8.71 -2.57 -5.29
N ARG A 362 -8.02 -1.68 -4.56
CA ARG A 362 -8.12 -0.21 -4.75
C ARG A 362 -7.95 0.26 -6.19
N CYS A 363 -6.95 -0.27 -6.90
CA CYS A 363 -6.70 0.09 -8.31
C CYS A 363 -7.84 -0.31 -9.27
N ILE A 364 -8.69 -1.25 -8.87
CA ILE A 364 -9.88 -1.67 -9.62
C ILE A 364 -11.04 -0.74 -9.26
N THR A 365 -11.29 -0.54 -7.96
CA THR A 365 -12.32 0.36 -7.44
C THR A 365 -12.21 1.77 -8.02
N TRP A 366 -11.00 2.33 -8.03
CA TRP A 366 -10.75 3.73 -8.41
C TRP A 366 -10.30 3.90 -9.86
N CYS A 367 -10.43 2.85 -10.68
CA CYS A 367 -10.25 2.97 -12.13
C CYS A 367 -11.53 3.55 -12.76
N PRO A 368 -11.52 4.76 -13.33
CA PRO A 368 -12.73 5.38 -13.87
C PRO A 368 -13.36 4.62 -15.05
N VAL A 369 -12.60 3.71 -15.67
CA VAL A 369 -13.04 2.85 -16.78
C VAL A 369 -13.13 1.36 -16.36
N GLY A 370 -13.09 1.08 -15.06
CA GLY A 370 -13.30 -0.26 -14.51
C GLY A 370 -12.28 -1.31 -14.96
N ILE A 371 -11.03 -0.95 -15.24
CA ILE A 371 -9.99 -1.94 -15.59
C ILE A 371 -9.70 -2.81 -14.36
N ASP A 372 -9.89 -4.12 -14.54
CA ASP A 372 -9.61 -5.13 -13.54
C ASP A 372 -8.36 -5.92 -13.89
N LEU A 373 -7.27 -5.70 -13.15
CA LEU A 373 -6.00 -6.36 -13.41
C LEU A 373 -6.07 -7.90 -13.32
N THR A 374 -7.01 -8.46 -12.55
CA THR A 374 -7.18 -9.91 -12.43
C THR A 374 -7.74 -10.51 -13.72
N GLU A 375 -8.66 -9.79 -14.37
CA GLU A 375 -9.18 -10.15 -15.69
C GLU A 375 -8.11 -10.01 -16.78
N GLU A 376 -7.31 -8.94 -16.72
CA GLU A 376 -6.24 -8.73 -17.70
C GLU A 376 -5.17 -9.82 -17.61
N VAL A 377 -4.79 -10.20 -16.39
CA VAL A 377 -3.85 -11.32 -16.16
C VAL A 377 -4.46 -12.64 -16.60
N TYR A 378 -5.72 -12.89 -16.29
CA TYR A 378 -6.41 -14.11 -16.72
C TYR A 378 -6.41 -14.24 -18.25
N ALA A 379 -6.68 -13.16 -18.98
CA ALA A 379 -6.67 -13.15 -20.44
C ALA A 379 -5.27 -13.43 -21.01
N ILE A 380 -4.21 -12.82 -20.46
CA ILE A 380 -2.83 -13.06 -20.88
C ILE A 380 -2.40 -14.51 -20.60
N ARG A 381 -2.77 -15.05 -19.43
CA ARG A 381 -2.44 -16.42 -19.03
C ARG A 381 -3.07 -17.48 -19.95
N ASN A 382 -4.32 -17.29 -20.33
CA ASN A 382 -5.12 -18.32 -21.02
C ASN A 382 -5.09 -18.23 -22.54
N THR A 383 -4.37 -17.27 -23.11
CA THR A 383 -4.20 -17.17 -24.55
C THR A 383 -2.90 -17.88 -24.95
N PRO A 384 -2.92 -18.79 -25.93
CA PRO A 384 -1.69 -19.40 -26.43
C PRO A 384 -0.75 -18.32 -26.94
N PRO A 385 0.58 -18.43 -26.72
CA PRO A 385 1.52 -17.43 -27.21
C PRO A 385 1.34 -17.27 -28.72
N SER A 386 1.13 -16.03 -29.17
CA SER A 386 1.08 -15.72 -30.60
C SER A 386 2.37 -16.25 -31.23
N LYS A 387 2.26 -17.13 -32.22
CA LYS A 387 3.44 -17.65 -32.94
C LYS A 387 4.31 -16.46 -33.34
N ARG A 388 5.53 -16.39 -32.79
CA ARG A 388 6.57 -15.49 -33.29
C ARG A 388 6.69 -15.76 -34.78
N SER A 389 6.18 -14.87 -35.62
CA SER A 389 6.67 -14.76 -37.00
C SER A 389 8.07 -14.18 -36.89
N LEU A 390 9.06 -15.07 -36.74
CA LEU A 390 10.43 -14.72 -37.08
C LEU A 390 10.39 -14.22 -38.52
N PRO A 391 10.95 -13.03 -38.83
CA PRO A 391 11.07 -12.61 -40.22
C PRO A 391 11.92 -13.68 -40.92
N VAL A 392 11.29 -14.40 -41.85
CA VAL A 392 11.99 -15.28 -42.78
C VAL A 392 12.93 -14.36 -43.55
N GLN A 393 14.23 -14.41 -43.23
CA GLN A 393 15.24 -13.91 -44.14
C GLN A 393 15.15 -14.78 -45.39
N SER A 394 14.48 -14.28 -46.41
CA SER A 394 14.58 -14.83 -47.76
C SER A 394 16.04 -14.65 -48.18
N SER A 395 16.77 -15.76 -48.22
CA SER A 395 18.07 -15.84 -48.88
C SER A 395 17.84 -15.68 -50.39
N ASP A 396 17.74 -14.45 -50.86
CA ASP A 396 17.96 -14.16 -52.27
C ASP A 396 19.47 -14.11 -52.50
N GLN A 397 20.04 -15.30 -52.75
CA GLN A 397 21.37 -15.44 -53.31
C GLN A 397 21.31 -15.04 -54.79
N SER A 398 21.30 -13.74 -55.09
CA SER A 398 21.79 -13.26 -56.38
C SER A 398 22.01 -11.74 -56.34
N LYS A 399 23.18 -11.31 -56.86
CA LYS A 399 23.71 -9.93 -57.01
C LYS A 399 24.52 -9.44 -55.78
N VAL A 400 25.74 -8.92 -55.88
CA VAL A 400 26.60 -8.47 -56.98
C VAL A 400 28.01 -8.20 -56.39
N CYS A 401 29.05 -8.48 -57.19
CA CYS A 401 30.43 -7.93 -57.23
C CYS A 401 31.24 -7.71 -55.92
N ALA A 402 32.37 -8.39 -55.71
CA ALA A 402 33.68 -8.27 -56.37
C ALA A 402 34.42 -6.94 -56.13
N VAL A 403 35.29 -6.89 -55.10
CA VAL A 403 36.60 -6.19 -55.03
C VAL A 403 37.36 -6.89 -53.88
N GLY A 404 38.41 -7.68 -54.10
CA GLY A 404 39.78 -7.25 -54.43
C GLY A 404 40.72 -7.75 -53.34
N LYS A 405 41.28 -8.97 -53.49
CA LYS A 405 42.37 -9.48 -52.65
C LYS A 405 43.67 -9.36 -53.43
N VAL A 406 44.53 -8.46 -52.96
CA VAL A 406 45.94 -8.37 -53.30
C VAL A 406 46.60 -9.72 -52.97
N ARG A 407 47.27 -10.32 -53.96
CA ARG A 407 48.18 -11.45 -53.80
C ARG A 407 49.62 -10.93 -53.94
N SER A 408 50.51 -11.45 -53.10
CA SER A 408 51.89 -11.75 -53.47
C SER A 408 51.94 -12.80 -54.57
#